data_AF-A0A960ALB8-F1
#
_entry.id   AF-A0A960ALB8-F1
#
_cell.length_a   1.000
_cell.length_b   1.000
_cell.length_c   1.000
_cell.angle_alpha   90.00
_cell.angle_beta   90.00
_cell.angle_gamma   90.00
#
_symmetry.space_group_name_H-M   'P 1'
#
loop_
_entity.id
_entity.type
_entity.pdbx_description
1 polymer ?
#
loop_
_entity_poly.entity_id
_entity_poly.type
_entity_poly.pdbx_seq_one_letter_code
_entity_poly.pdbx_strand_id
1 'polypeptide(L)'
;MLTYMQRTTVKLPDELDARLRHEAERRGLTVSELTREAIETLLNAPRGRRRLIAAGAGASGVSDVSERIDEILAAEVGSSR
;
A
#
# COMPACT_ATOMS: atom_id res chain seq x y z
N MET A 1 -3.66 -25.22 -14.68
CA MET A 1 -4.96 -24.68 -14.26
C MET A 1 -5.28 -23.54 -15.20
N LEU A 2 -6.26 -23.70 -16.10
CA LEU A 2 -6.59 -22.64 -17.06
C LEU A 2 -7.25 -21.49 -16.31
N THR A 3 -6.63 -20.32 -16.32
CA THR A 3 -7.17 -19.10 -15.71
C THR A 3 -8.29 -18.56 -16.59
N TYR A 4 -9.50 -19.09 -16.42
CA TYR A 4 -10.66 -18.58 -17.16
C TYR A 4 -11.26 -17.37 -16.44
N MET A 5 -11.28 -16.24 -17.14
CA MET A 5 -11.95 -15.03 -16.68
C MET A 5 -13.46 -15.15 -16.90
N GLN A 6 -14.26 -14.89 -15.85
CA GLN A 6 -15.72 -14.93 -15.94
C GLN A 6 -16.29 -13.53 -16.20
N ARG A 7 -17.25 -13.41 -17.11
CA ARG A 7 -17.96 -12.15 -17.37
C ARG A 7 -19.10 -12.00 -16.37
N THR A 8 -19.03 -10.94 -15.56
CA THR A 8 -20.07 -10.61 -14.57
C THR A 8 -20.74 -9.29 -14.97
N THR A 9 -22.06 -9.26 -15.04
CA THR A 9 -22.83 -8.02 -15.27
C THR A 9 -23.29 -7.46 -13.94
N VAL A 10 -22.89 -6.21 -13.63
CA VAL A 10 -23.30 -5.50 -12.42
C VAL A 10 -24.04 -4.22 -12.78
N LYS A 11 -25.00 -3.80 -11.96
CA LYS A 11 -25.66 -2.50 -12.10
C LYS A 11 -24.83 -1.46 -11.35
N LEU A 12 -24.50 -0.37 -12.03
CA LEU A 12 -23.74 0.75 -11.50
C LEU A 12 -24.56 2.03 -11.71
N PRO A 13 -24.61 2.96 -10.74
CA PRO A 13 -25.13 4.29 -10.97
C PRO A 13 -24.34 4.99 -12.08
N ASP A 14 -25.03 5.80 -12.90
CA ASP A 14 -24.43 6.45 -14.07
C ASP A 14 -23.24 7.35 -13.70
N GLU A 15 -23.34 8.08 -12.60
CA GLU A 15 -22.23 8.92 -12.09
C GLU A 15 -20.99 8.08 -11.71
N LEU A 16 -21.20 6.88 -11.19
CA LEU A 16 -20.11 5.98 -10.82
C LEU A 16 -19.45 5.38 -12.06
N ASP A 17 -20.24 5.00 -13.08
CA ASP A 17 -19.71 4.54 -14.37
C ASP A 17 -18.88 5.63 -15.06
N ALA A 18 -19.36 6.87 -15.07
CA ALA A 18 -18.64 8.02 -15.64
C ALA A 18 -17.28 8.24 -14.95
N ARG A 19 -17.26 8.21 -13.61
CA ARG A 19 -16.01 8.34 -12.83
C ARG A 19 -15.07 7.17 -13.06
N LEU A 20 -15.59 5.96 -13.17
CA LEU A 20 -14.79 4.75 -13.41
C LEU A 20 -14.10 4.81 -14.78
N ARG A 21 -14.82 5.22 -15.83
CA ARG A 21 -14.26 5.41 -17.18
C ARG A 21 -13.19 6.49 -17.20
N HIS A 22 -13.47 7.63 -16.58
CA HIS A 22 -12.50 8.72 -16.50
C HIS A 22 -11.20 8.29 -15.81
N GLU A 23 -11.30 7.55 -14.70
CA GLU A 23 -10.12 7.07 -13.97
C GLU A 23 -9.36 6.00 -14.77
N ALA A 24 -10.07 5.14 -15.51
CA ALA A 24 -9.46 4.15 -16.39
C ALA A 24 -8.65 4.83 -17.51
N GLU A 25 -9.23 5.84 -18.17
CA GLU A 25 -8.54 6.66 -19.19
C GLU A 25 -7.33 7.37 -18.60
N ARG A 26 -7.49 8.02 -17.44
CA ARG A 26 -6.42 8.75 -16.76
C ARG A 26 -5.22 7.85 -16.43
N ARG A 27 -5.47 6.58 -16.09
CA ARG A 27 -4.42 5.59 -15.76
C ARG A 27 -3.94 4.78 -16.97
N GLY A 28 -4.56 4.94 -18.14
CA GLY A 28 -4.25 4.12 -19.31
C GLY A 28 -4.62 2.64 -19.15
N LEU A 29 -5.64 2.34 -18.33
CA LEU A 29 -6.14 1.00 -18.06
C LEU A 29 -7.52 0.79 -18.67
N THR A 30 -7.91 -0.47 -18.89
CA THR A 30 -9.30 -0.79 -19.21
C THR A 30 -10.18 -0.72 -17.96
N VAL A 31 -11.48 -0.44 -18.16
CA VAL A 31 -12.48 -0.48 -17.08
C VAL A 31 -12.48 -1.82 -16.35
N SER A 32 -12.30 -2.92 -17.08
CA SER A 32 -12.23 -4.27 -16.50
C SER A 32 -10.99 -4.50 -15.63
N GLU A 33 -9.83 -3.96 -16.03
CA GLU A 33 -8.60 -4.03 -15.22
C GLU A 33 -8.75 -3.21 -13.94
N LEU A 34 -9.20 -1.96 -14.06
CA LEU A 34 -9.42 -1.09 -12.91
C LEU A 34 -10.45 -1.69 -11.94
N THR A 35 -11.51 -2.31 -12.47
CA THR A 35 -12.53 -2.98 -11.65
C THR A 35 -11.95 -4.19 -10.91
N ARG A 36 -11.12 -5.01 -11.57
CA ARG A 36 -10.45 -6.14 -10.90
C ARG A 36 -9.50 -5.65 -9.81
N GLU A 37 -8.66 -4.66 -10.09
CA GLU A 37 -7.73 -4.07 -9.12
C GLU A 37 -8.49 -3.53 -7.89
N ALA A 38 -9.61 -2.83 -8.11
CA ALA A 38 -10.43 -2.31 -7.03
C ALA A 38 -11.04 -3.43 -6.17
N ILE A 39 -11.55 -4.50 -6.78
CA ILE A 39 -12.12 -5.65 -6.06
C ILE A 39 -11.02 -6.39 -5.28
N GLU A 40 -9.88 -6.68 -5.91
CA GLU A 40 -8.75 -7.32 -5.25
C GLU A 40 -8.24 -6.49 -4.09
N THR A 41 -8.10 -5.17 -4.26
CA THR A 41 -7.70 -4.25 -3.19
C THR A 41 -8.70 -4.28 -2.04
N LEU A 42 -10.00 -4.27 -2.33
CA LEU A 42 -11.05 -4.34 -1.31
C LEU A 42 -11.03 -5.67 -0.54
N LEU A 43 -10.79 -6.79 -1.24
CA LEU A 43 -10.80 -8.13 -0.66
C LEU A 43 -9.49 -8.46 0.08
N ASN A 44 -8.37 -7.93 -0.38
CA ASN A 44 -7.05 -8.07 0.24
C ASN A 44 -6.81 -7.03 1.33
N ALA A 45 -7.68 -6.03 1.48
CA ALA A 45 -7.61 -5.09 2.59
C ALA A 45 -7.75 -5.86 3.91
N PRO A 46 -6.82 -5.69 4.87
CA PRO A 46 -6.93 -6.35 6.17
C PRO A 46 -8.27 -5.98 6.81
N ARG A 47 -9.09 -6.98 7.16
CA ARG A 47 -10.34 -6.80 7.90
C ARG A 47 -10.02 -6.50 9.37
N GLY A 48 -9.51 -5.30 9.64
CA GLY A 48 -9.15 -4.85 10.98
C GLY A 48 -8.57 -3.44 10.96
N ARG A 49 -8.68 -2.72 12.09
CA ARG A 49 -8.06 -1.39 12.28
C ARG A 49 -6.57 -1.53 11.96
N ARG A 50 -6.09 -0.86 10.91
CA ARG A 50 -4.70 -0.90 10.43
C ARG A 50 -3.77 -0.73 11.64
N ARG A 51 -3.13 -1.82 12.08
CA ARG A 51 -2.16 -1.75 13.18
C ARG A 51 -0.92 -1.08 12.58
N LEU A 52 -0.58 0.11 13.07
CA LEU A 52 0.65 0.78 12.66
C LEU A 52 1.82 -0.11 13.07
N ILE A 53 2.37 -0.87 12.12
CA ILE A 53 3.50 -1.78 12.34
C ILE A 53 4.79 -1.04 12.73
N ALA A 54 4.84 0.27 12.48
CA ALA A 54 5.93 1.16 12.88
C ALA A 54 5.64 2.00 14.13
N ALA A 55 4.51 1.78 14.82
CA ALA A 55 4.27 2.47 16.08
C ALA A 55 5.32 2.02 17.11
N GLY A 56 6.24 2.93 17.47
CA GLY A 56 7.37 2.62 18.34
C GLY A 56 8.63 2.12 17.62
N ALA A 57 8.64 2.03 16.28
CA ALA A 57 9.87 1.76 15.55
C ALA A 57 10.84 2.93 15.72
N GLY A 58 12.03 2.67 16.28
CA GLY A 58 13.00 3.70 16.63
C GLY A 58 12.86 4.25 18.06
N ALA A 59 11.92 3.76 18.87
CA ALA A 59 11.85 4.06 20.29
C ALA A 59 12.94 3.29 21.06
N SER A 60 14.19 3.76 20.97
CA SER A 60 15.33 3.20 21.71
C SER A 60 15.25 3.46 23.22
N GLY A 61 14.36 4.36 23.66
CA GLY A 61 14.28 4.82 25.06
C GLY A 61 15.39 5.79 25.45
N VAL A 62 16.23 6.18 24.49
CA VAL A 62 17.40 7.04 24.67
C VAL A 62 17.11 8.39 24.00
N SER A 63 17.23 9.50 24.75
CA SER A 63 16.81 10.83 24.30
C SER A 63 17.90 11.63 23.58
N ASP A 64 19.17 11.25 23.71
CA ASP A 64 20.34 11.96 23.17
C ASP A 64 20.89 11.33 21.88
N VAL A 65 20.22 10.32 21.33
CA VAL A 65 20.68 9.61 20.11
C VAL A 65 20.93 10.58 18.96
N SER A 66 20.07 11.60 18.79
CA SER A 66 20.22 12.60 17.72
C SER A 66 21.43 13.52 17.90
N GLU A 67 21.86 13.74 19.13
CA GLU A 67 23.00 14.61 19.45
C GLU A 67 24.34 13.85 19.30
N ARG A 68 24.29 12.51 19.38
CA ARG A 68 25.47 11.64 19.39
C ARG A 68 25.60 10.76 18.16
N ILE A 69 24.88 11.08 17.09
CA ILE A 69 24.85 10.27 15.86
C ILE A 69 26.27 9.98 15.36
N ASP A 70 27.12 11.00 15.29
CA ASP A 70 28.49 10.87 14.76
C ASP A 70 29.37 9.96 15.64
N GLU A 71 29.25 10.07 16.96
CA GLU A 71 29.97 9.22 17.92
C GLU A 71 29.55 7.76 17.81
N ILE A 72 28.24 7.52 17.74
CA ILE A 72 27.64 6.18 17.66
C ILE A 72 28.05 5.50 16.34
N LEU A 73 27.92 6.22 15.21
CA LEU A 73 28.31 5.68 13.92
C LEU A 73 29.82 5.40 13.84
N ALA A 74 30.67 6.28 14.38
CA ALA A 74 32.11 6.04 14.42
C ALA A 74 32.49 4.80 15.23
N ALA A 75 31.80 4.55 16.35
CA ALA A 75 32.03 3.38 17.20
C ALA A 75 31.53 2.07 16.57
N GLU A 76 30.33 2.07 15.97
CA GLU A 76 29.69 0.84 15.50
C GLU A 76 30.15 0.41 14.09
N VAL A 77 30.39 1.37 13.19
CA VAL A 77 30.80 1.07 11.80
C VAL A 77 32.22 0.48 11.75
N GLY A 78 33.10 0.86 12.68
CA GLY A 78 34.46 0.33 12.76
C GLY A 78 34.55 -1.08 13.37
N SER A 79 33.58 -1.48 14.19
CA SER A 79 33.57 -2.77 14.91
C SER A 79 32.85 -3.89 14.16
N SER A 80 32.18 -3.60 13.04
CA SER A 80 31.32 -4.55 12.33
C SER A 80 32.02 -5.35 11.22
N ARG A 81 33.36 -5.53 11.29
CA ARG A 81 34.14 -6.35 10.35
C ARG A 81 34.59 -7.66 10.97
#